data_AF-A0A2R6E811-F1
#
_entry.id   AF-A0A2R6E811-F1
#
_cell.length_a   1.000
_cell.length_b   1.000
_cell.length_c   1.000
_cell.angle_alpha   90.00
_cell.angle_beta   90.00
_cell.angle_gamma   90.00
#
_symmetry.space_group_name_H-M   'P 1'
#
loop_
_entity.id
_entity.type
_entity.pdbx_description
1 polymer ?
#
loop_
_entity_poly.entity_id
_entity_poly.type
_entity_poly.pdbx_seq_one_letter_code
_entity_poly.pdbx_strand_id
1 'polypeptide(L)'
;MADYADERGWTYPDSYVLSRWSQNRLFNYYVSGESESYRYAQDNYGAFISTDRPAEWYDRLDDDRVGFVVIESISPRRNTLQQHLYVTYGSRWENYEAVSHYRAVYASASQRTKVFVLVPGARVDSQVAANTTVELRTTVEVPNDSFTYRTRVTADANGSYQATVPYPGEYELQWGNRTTTVTVPESAVENGTGVQAGS
;
A
#
# COMPACT_ATOMS: atom_id res chain seq x y z
N MET A 1 -10.19 1.14 12.37
CA MET A 1 -8.80 1.45 12.76
C MET A 1 -8.52 0.94 14.15
N ALA A 2 -9.27 1.35 15.19
CA ALA A 2 -9.14 0.78 16.54
C ALA A 2 -9.27 -0.75 16.53
N ASP A 3 -10.40 -1.29 16.03
CA ASP A 3 -10.58 -2.75 15.91
C ASP A 3 -9.46 -3.44 15.11
N TYR A 4 -9.00 -2.80 14.02
CA TYR A 4 -7.90 -3.32 13.19
C TYR A 4 -6.57 -3.39 13.96
N ALA A 5 -6.30 -2.39 14.81
CA ALA A 5 -5.12 -2.35 15.66
C ALA A 5 -5.22 -3.40 16.78
N ASP A 6 -6.39 -3.54 17.41
CA ASP A 6 -6.63 -4.51 18.48
C ASP A 6 -6.47 -5.96 18.00
N GLU A 7 -7.03 -6.30 16.84
CA GLU A 7 -6.88 -7.62 16.19
C GLU A 7 -5.41 -8.00 15.96
N ARG A 8 -4.54 -7.00 15.77
CA ARG A 8 -3.09 -7.18 15.53
C ARG A 8 -2.24 -6.92 16.77
N GLY A 9 -2.86 -6.56 17.90
CA GLY A 9 -2.15 -6.19 19.12
C GLY A 9 -1.29 -4.93 18.97
N TRP A 10 -1.61 -4.04 18.03
CA TRP A 10 -0.87 -2.79 17.83
C TRP A 10 -1.20 -1.79 18.93
N THR A 11 -0.18 -1.36 19.67
CA THR A 11 -0.28 -0.32 20.70
C THR A 11 0.52 0.90 20.28
N TYR A 12 0.27 2.07 20.87
CA TYR A 12 1.07 3.25 20.55
C TYR A 12 2.57 2.98 20.83
N PRO A 13 3.49 3.38 19.94
CA PRO A 13 3.26 4.14 18.70
C PRO A 13 2.87 3.34 17.46
N ASP A 14 2.90 2.00 17.45
CA ASP A 14 2.59 1.17 16.25
C ASP A 14 1.19 1.42 15.68
N SER A 15 0.25 1.93 16.47
CA SER A 15 -1.10 2.30 16.01
C SER A 15 -1.25 3.79 15.64
N TYR A 16 -0.15 4.54 15.53
CA TYR A 16 -0.18 5.96 15.19
C TYR A 16 -0.80 6.21 13.81
N VAL A 17 -1.64 7.24 13.74
CA VAL A 17 -2.38 7.62 12.54
C VAL A 17 -1.79 8.89 11.93
N LEU A 18 -0.98 8.73 10.89
CA LEU A 18 -0.53 9.85 10.08
C LEU A 18 -1.69 10.37 9.21
N SER A 19 -2.07 11.61 9.44
CA SER A 19 -3.21 12.28 8.80
C SER A 19 -2.99 13.79 8.81
N ARG A 20 -3.90 14.56 8.19
CA ARG A 20 -3.86 16.03 8.30
C ARG A 20 -3.91 16.44 9.76
N TRP A 21 -3.10 17.44 10.10
CA TRP A 21 -3.02 18.03 11.44
C TRP A 21 -4.37 18.21 12.13
N SER A 22 -5.35 18.80 11.44
CA SER A 22 -6.66 19.14 12.03
C SER A 22 -7.47 17.91 12.46
N GLN A 23 -7.20 16.74 11.89
CA GLN A 23 -7.87 15.48 12.20
C GLN A 23 -6.97 14.50 12.98
N ASN A 24 -5.66 14.75 13.02
CA ASN A 24 -4.70 13.83 13.61
C ASN A 24 -4.94 13.56 15.09
N ARG A 25 -5.24 14.60 15.88
CA ARG A 25 -5.55 14.44 17.31
C ARG A 25 -6.81 13.61 17.52
N LEU A 26 -7.82 13.80 16.67
CA LEU A 26 -9.08 13.06 16.72
C LEU A 26 -8.85 11.58 16.43
N PHE A 27 -8.16 11.27 15.32
CA PHE A 27 -7.91 9.88 14.94
C PHE A 27 -7.05 9.13 15.96
N ASN A 28 -5.95 9.73 16.43
CA ASN A 28 -5.09 9.07 17.41
C ASN A 28 -5.80 8.88 18.76
N TYR A 29 -6.64 9.84 19.19
CA TYR A 29 -7.45 9.66 20.40
C TYR A 29 -8.38 8.45 20.29
N TYR A 30 -9.05 8.26 19.15
CA TYR A 30 -9.95 7.12 18.96
C TYR A 30 -9.23 5.78 18.78
N VAL A 31 -8.03 5.78 18.18
CA VAL A 31 -7.29 4.54 17.88
C VAL A 31 -6.47 4.06 19.08
N SER A 32 -5.85 4.97 19.84
CA SER A 32 -4.92 4.61 20.91
C SER A 32 -5.12 5.40 22.21
N GLY A 33 -6.06 6.35 22.26
CA GLY A 33 -6.21 7.28 23.39
C GLY A 33 -5.23 8.46 23.37
N GLU A 34 -4.22 8.42 22.49
CA GLU A 34 -3.17 9.43 22.42
C GLU A 34 -3.58 10.64 21.60
N SER A 35 -3.48 11.85 22.15
CA SER A 35 -3.90 13.10 21.46
C SER A 35 -2.87 14.23 21.49
N GLU A 36 -1.73 14.00 22.14
CA GLU A 36 -0.66 14.98 22.32
C GLU A 36 0.47 14.84 21.27
N SER A 37 0.51 13.73 20.54
CA SER A 37 1.57 13.34 19.59
C SER A 37 1.40 13.89 18.17
N TYR A 38 0.79 15.06 18.00
CA TYR A 38 0.43 15.61 16.69
C TYR A 38 1.59 16.23 15.90
N ARG A 39 2.72 16.55 16.56
CA ARG A 39 3.80 17.36 15.96
C ARG A 39 4.40 16.65 14.76
N TYR A 40 4.53 15.32 14.86
CA TYR A 40 4.98 14.50 13.76
C TYR A 40 4.12 14.67 12.50
N ALA A 41 2.79 14.68 12.62
CA ALA A 41 1.91 14.93 11.48
C ALA A 41 2.03 16.37 10.94
N GLN A 42 2.25 17.35 11.82
CA GLN A 42 2.47 18.75 11.43
C GLN A 42 3.66 18.88 10.48
N ASP A 43 4.76 18.24 10.86
CA ASP A 43 6.06 18.40 10.21
C ASP A 43 6.15 17.54 8.94
N ASN A 44 5.45 16.40 8.90
CA ASN A 44 5.66 15.38 7.88
C ASN A 44 4.50 15.20 6.89
N TYR A 45 3.25 15.38 7.32
CA TYR A 45 2.09 15.02 6.47
C TYR A 45 2.07 15.79 5.15
N GLY A 46 2.37 17.08 5.18
CA GLY A 46 2.40 17.93 3.99
C GLY A 46 3.45 17.47 2.96
N ALA A 47 4.63 17.07 3.44
CA ALA A 47 5.69 16.56 2.59
C ALA A 47 5.32 15.17 2.02
N PHE A 48 4.81 14.29 2.88
CA PHE A 48 4.34 12.95 2.53
C PHE A 48 3.30 12.97 1.39
N ILE A 49 2.25 13.78 1.49
CA ILE A 49 1.21 13.82 0.46
C ILE A 49 1.69 14.43 -0.87
N SER A 50 2.79 15.19 -0.86
CA SER A 50 3.27 15.94 -2.02
C SER A 50 4.42 15.27 -2.79
N THR A 51 5.00 14.21 -2.22
CA THR A 51 6.13 13.48 -2.80
C THR A 51 5.70 12.65 -4.01
N ASP A 52 6.64 12.33 -4.90
CA ASP A 52 6.53 11.29 -5.94
C ASP A 52 7.35 10.04 -5.59
N ARG A 53 7.88 9.97 -4.36
CA ARG A 53 8.78 8.92 -3.87
C ARG A 53 8.13 8.07 -2.78
N PRO A 54 7.25 7.13 -3.14
CA PRO A 54 6.54 6.28 -2.17
C PRO A 54 7.48 5.43 -1.31
N ALA A 55 8.54 4.85 -1.90
CA ALA A 55 9.45 3.95 -1.18
C ALA A 55 10.24 4.68 -0.07
N GLU A 56 10.82 5.85 -0.37
CA GLU A 56 11.54 6.66 0.63
C GLU A 56 10.64 7.05 1.82
N TRP A 57 9.35 7.31 1.54
CA TRP A 57 8.39 7.61 2.59
C TRP A 57 7.92 6.38 3.35
N TYR A 58 7.86 5.21 2.72
CA TYR A 58 7.59 3.97 3.45
C TYR A 58 8.66 3.74 4.51
N ASP A 59 9.95 3.74 4.12
CA ASP A 59 11.06 3.49 5.05
C ASP A 59 11.01 4.44 6.24
N ARG A 60 10.80 5.74 5.98
CA ARG A 60 10.70 6.75 7.03
C ARG A 60 9.52 6.50 7.98
N LEU A 61 8.35 6.18 7.43
CA LEU A 61 7.15 6.00 8.24
C LEU A 61 7.19 4.71 9.04
N ASP A 62 7.82 3.66 8.50
CA ASP A 62 8.07 2.39 9.18
C ASP A 62 9.03 2.59 10.38
N ASP A 63 10.14 3.32 10.17
CA ASP A 63 11.09 3.69 11.23
C ASP A 63 10.42 4.50 12.36
N ASP A 64 9.49 5.40 12.00
CA ASP A 64 8.71 6.22 12.94
C ASP A 64 7.47 5.47 13.52
N ARG A 65 7.33 4.16 13.24
CA ARG A 65 6.28 3.27 13.74
C ARG A 65 4.86 3.74 13.40
N VAL A 66 4.66 4.33 12.22
CA VAL A 66 3.34 4.77 11.76
C VAL A 66 2.51 3.57 11.29
N GLY A 67 1.45 3.21 12.03
CA GLY A 67 0.58 2.10 11.65
C GLY A 67 -0.42 2.42 10.55
N PHE A 68 -0.96 3.64 10.54
CA PHE A 68 -2.00 4.06 9.60
C PHE A 68 -1.67 5.35 8.89
N VAL A 69 -2.04 5.41 7.62
CA VAL A 69 -2.05 6.63 6.81
C VAL A 69 -3.46 6.92 6.34
N VAL A 70 -3.95 8.12 6.64
CA VAL A 70 -5.26 8.60 6.16
C VAL A 70 -5.06 9.56 4.99
N ILE A 71 -5.65 9.20 3.85
CA ILE A 71 -5.67 10.01 2.64
C ILE A 71 -7.07 10.60 2.45
N GLU A 72 -7.14 11.93 2.42
CA GLU A 72 -8.39 12.67 2.21
C GLU A 72 -8.48 13.26 0.81
N SER A 73 -9.71 13.61 0.43
CA SER A 73 -10.06 14.37 -0.76
C SER A 73 -9.56 15.82 -0.63
N ILE A 74 -8.32 16.04 -1.05
CA ILE A 74 -7.78 17.38 -1.30
C ILE A 74 -7.68 17.60 -2.81
N SER A 75 -7.58 18.86 -3.25
CA SER A 75 -7.37 19.17 -4.66
C SER A 75 -6.11 18.43 -5.15
N PRO A 76 -6.26 17.45 -6.07
CA PRO A 76 -5.16 16.58 -6.43
C PRO A 76 -4.10 17.40 -7.16
N ARG A 77 -2.89 17.39 -6.61
CA ARG A 77 -1.71 17.82 -7.37
C ARG A 77 -1.25 16.64 -8.22
N ARG A 78 -0.99 16.91 -9.50
CA ARG A 78 -0.53 15.88 -10.45
C ARG A 78 0.81 15.30 -9.98
N ASN A 79 0.99 14.00 -10.19
CA ASN A 79 2.21 13.26 -9.85
C ASN A 79 2.57 13.29 -8.35
N THR A 80 1.58 13.10 -7.48
CA THR A 80 1.83 13.02 -6.04
C THR A 80 1.38 11.68 -5.47
N LEU A 81 2.02 11.25 -4.38
CA LEU A 81 1.64 10.06 -3.63
C LEU A 81 0.19 10.15 -3.17
N GLN A 82 -0.28 11.33 -2.78
CA GLN A 82 -1.69 11.56 -2.48
C GLN A 82 -2.58 11.25 -3.67
N GLN A 83 -2.29 11.79 -4.86
CA GLN A 83 -3.11 11.50 -6.04
C GLN A 83 -3.11 10.00 -6.33
N HIS A 84 -1.94 9.37 -6.24
CA HIS A 84 -1.77 7.97 -6.60
C HIS A 84 -2.55 7.04 -5.64
N LEU A 85 -2.37 7.20 -4.33
CA LEU A 85 -3.15 6.47 -3.32
C LEU A 85 -4.65 6.82 -3.38
N TYR A 86 -4.99 8.11 -3.54
CA TYR A 86 -6.37 8.57 -3.54
C TYR A 86 -7.16 8.13 -4.78
N VAL A 87 -6.56 8.14 -5.97
CA VAL A 87 -7.28 7.79 -7.21
C VAL A 87 -7.25 6.29 -7.47
N THR A 88 -6.12 5.64 -7.17
CA THR A 88 -5.85 4.27 -7.67
C THR A 88 -5.63 3.25 -6.57
N TYR A 89 -5.70 3.65 -5.30
CA TYR A 89 -5.32 2.79 -4.16
C TYR A 89 -3.88 2.27 -4.26
N GLY A 90 -3.00 3.02 -4.93
CA GLY A 90 -1.62 2.62 -5.15
C GLY A 90 -1.40 1.68 -6.34
N SER A 91 -2.46 1.34 -7.08
CA SER A 91 -2.39 0.55 -8.31
C SER A 91 -1.64 1.29 -9.42
N ARG A 92 -1.03 0.53 -10.32
CA ARG A 92 -0.45 1.08 -11.55
C ARG A 92 -1.52 1.84 -12.36
N TRP A 93 -1.20 3.04 -12.83
CA TRP A 93 -2.13 3.88 -13.63
C TRP A 93 -1.37 4.71 -14.67
N GLU A 94 -1.79 4.67 -15.94
CA GLU A 94 -1.16 5.42 -17.04
C GLU A 94 0.38 5.29 -17.07
N ASN A 95 1.11 6.33 -16.69
CA ASN A 95 2.58 6.38 -16.65
C ASN A 95 3.15 6.21 -15.23
N TYR A 96 2.31 5.95 -14.23
CA TYR A 96 2.69 5.71 -12.85
C TYR A 96 2.82 4.21 -12.60
N GLU A 97 3.96 3.79 -12.09
CA GLU A 97 4.14 2.44 -11.52
C GLU A 97 3.32 2.30 -10.25
N ALA A 98 3.04 1.05 -9.83
CA ALA A 98 2.33 0.79 -8.58
C ALA A 98 3.20 1.13 -7.35
N VAL A 99 2.57 1.38 -6.20
CA VAL A 99 3.26 1.47 -4.91
C VAL A 99 3.21 0.12 -4.20
N SER A 100 4.31 -0.28 -3.57
CA SER A 100 4.47 -1.65 -3.05
C SER A 100 4.15 -1.83 -1.57
N HIS A 101 4.07 -0.75 -0.79
CA HIS A 101 4.07 -0.81 0.69
C HIS A 101 2.87 -0.14 1.36
N TYR A 102 1.90 0.32 0.57
CA TYR A 102 0.69 0.97 1.07
C TYR A 102 -0.51 0.11 0.73
N ARG A 103 -1.08 -0.53 1.75
CA ARG A 103 -2.24 -1.40 1.59
C ARG A 103 -3.50 -0.68 2.05
N ALA A 104 -4.44 -0.45 1.13
CA ALA A 104 -5.76 0.04 1.49
C ALA A 104 -6.50 -0.98 2.36
N VAL A 105 -7.07 -0.53 3.47
CA VAL A 105 -7.87 -1.36 4.39
C VAL A 105 -9.27 -0.81 4.60
N TYR A 106 -9.54 0.42 4.16
CA TYR A 106 -10.86 1.04 4.28
C TYR A 106 -11.02 2.19 3.28
N ALA A 107 -12.23 2.31 2.74
CA ALA A 107 -12.71 3.52 2.10
C ALA A 107 -14.00 3.98 2.79
N SER A 108 -14.17 5.30 2.95
CA SER A 108 -15.47 5.86 3.34
C SER A 108 -16.51 5.60 2.25
N ALA A 109 -17.79 5.52 2.58
CA ALA A 109 -18.86 5.31 1.59
C ALA A 109 -18.92 6.40 0.50
N SER A 110 -18.46 7.62 0.80
CA SER A 110 -18.33 8.71 -0.19
C SER A 110 -17.01 8.67 -0.96
N GLN A 111 -16.12 7.73 -0.64
CA GLN A 111 -14.76 7.55 -1.17
C GLN A 111 -13.85 8.78 -0.98
N ARG A 112 -14.24 9.74 -0.14
CA ARG A 112 -13.48 10.97 0.15
C ARG A 112 -12.36 10.76 1.16
N THR A 113 -12.40 9.66 1.90
CA THR A 113 -11.36 9.26 2.85
C THR A 113 -11.00 7.81 2.61
N LYS A 114 -9.70 7.53 2.56
CA LYS A 114 -9.12 6.19 2.40
C LYS A 114 -8.09 5.98 3.50
N VAL A 115 -8.06 4.78 4.08
CA VAL A 115 -7.10 4.41 5.12
C VAL A 115 -6.21 3.32 4.55
N PHE A 116 -4.91 3.53 4.71
CA PHE A 116 -3.87 2.59 4.35
C PHE A 116 -3.11 2.16 5.60
N VAL A 117 -2.64 0.92 5.59
CA VAL A 117 -1.60 0.43 6.51
C VAL A 117 -0.30 0.29 5.76
N LEU A 118 0.80 0.40 6.49
CA LEU A 118 2.13 0.12 5.95
C LEU A 118 2.39 -1.39 6.03
N VAL A 119 2.92 -1.95 4.95
CA VAL A 119 3.26 -3.37 4.88
C VAL A 119 4.62 -3.54 4.20
N PRO A 120 5.45 -4.49 4.66
CA PRO A 120 6.64 -4.90 3.91
C PRO A 120 6.28 -5.37 2.50
N GLY A 121 5.12 -6.02 2.33
CA GLY A 121 4.61 -6.49 1.05
C GLY A 121 5.20 -7.83 0.64
N ALA A 122 4.39 -8.70 0.05
CA ALA A 122 4.83 -10.02 -0.35
C ALA A 122 5.72 -9.94 -1.59
N ARG A 123 6.78 -10.77 -1.64
CA ARG A 123 7.68 -10.86 -2.80
C ARG A 123 7.22 -11.99 -3.71
N VAL A 124 6.68 -11.64 -4.87
CA VAL A 124 6.30 -12.62 -5.89
C VAL A 124 7.50 -12.84 -6.80
N ASP A 125 8.07 -14.03 -6.72
CA ASP A 125 9.29 -14.43 -7.43
C ASP A 125 8.97 -15.52 -8.45
N SER A 126 9.49 -15.40 -9.67
CA SER A 126 9.39 -16.45 -10.68
C SER A 126 10.41 -16.29 -11.82
N GLN A 127 10.33 -17.20 -12.80
CA GLN A 127 11.14 -17.20 -14.01
C GLN A 127 10.26 -17.12 -15.27
N VAL A 128 10.64 -16.23 -16.18
CA VAL A 128 10.08 -16.09 -17.53
C VAL A 128 11.23 -15.96 -18.54
N ALA A 129 10.93 -15.75 -19.82
CA ALA A 129 11.99 -15.45 -20.78
C ALA A 129 12.70 -14.13 -20.41
N ALA A 130 14.00 -14.05 -20.66
CA ALA A 130 14.80 -12.86 -20.38
C ALA A 130 14.17 -11.59 -20.97
N ASN A 131 14.22 -10.48 -20.22
CA ASN A 131 13.65 -9.18 -20.59
C ASN A 131 12.13 -9.17 -20.84
N THR A 132 11.41 -10.18 -20.37
CA THR A 132 9.94 -10.22 -20.48
C THR A 132 9.31 -9.39 -19.38
N THR A 133 8.38 -8.50 -19.73
CA THR A 133 7.53 -7.80 -18.77
C THR A 133 6.33 -8.68 -18.40
N VAL A 134 6.14 -8.85 -17.09
CA VAL A 134 5.02 -9.56 -16.48
C VAL A 134 4.11 -8.52 -15.82
N GLU A 135 2.81 -8.56 -16.13
CA GLU A 135 1.78 -7.80 -15.42
C GLU A 135 1.18 -8.71 -14.34
N LEU A 136 1.09 -8.19 -13.11
CA LEU A 136 0.43 -8.84 -11.98
C LEU A 136 -0.84 -8.06 -11.68
N ARG A 137 -1.98 -8.76 -11.54
CA ARG A 137 -3.25 -8.14 -11.18
C ARG A 137 -4.04 -8.95 -10.16
N THR A 138 -4.72 -8.26 -9.27
CA THR A 138 -5.69 -8.87 -8.34
C THR A 138 -6.85 -7.92 -8.09
N THR A 139 -8.01 -8.47 -7.74
CA THR A 139 -9.17 -7.68 -7.29
C THR A 139 -9.12 -7.59 -5.78
N VAL A 140 -9.14 -6.36 -5.27
CA VAL A 140 -9.09 -6.07 -3.84
C VAL A 140 -10.46 -5.57 -3.40
N GLU A 141 -10.95 -6.14 -2.30
CA GLU A 141 -12.17 -5.71 -1.62
C GLU A 141 -11.80 -5.06 -0.29
N VAL A 142 -12.37 -3.88 -0.05
CA VAL A 142 -12.28 -3.17 1.24
C VAL A 142 -13.68 -2.75 1.66
N PRO A 143 -13.92 -2.41 2.92
CA PRO A 143 -15.19 -1.83 3.31
C PRO A 143 -15.56 -0.62 2.43
N ASN A 144 -16.76 -0.67 1.85
CA ASN A 144 -17.37 0.33 0.98
C ASN A 144 -16.73 0.55 -0.41
N ASP A 145 -15.76 -0.26 -0.84
CA ASP A 145 -15.23 -0.16 -2.21
C ASP A 145 -14.54 -1.45 -2.70
N SER A 146 -14.38 -1.58 -4.01
CA SER A 146 -13.56 -2.61 -4.62
C SER A 146 -12.79 -2.07 -5.83
N PHE A 147 -11.58 -2.58 -6.06
CA PHE A 147 -10.71 -2.08 -7.12
C PHE A 147 -9.76 -3.16 -7.64
N THR A 148 -9.24 -2.97 -8.86
CA THR A 148 -8.19 -3.83 -9.41
C THR A 148 -6.82 -3.22 -9.11
N TYR A 149 -6.03 -3.91 -8.30
CA TYR A 149 -4.61 -3.62 -8.15
C TYR A 149 -3.83 -4.22 -9.32
N ARG A 150 -2.94 -3.44 -9.92
CA ARG A 150 -2.06 -3.86 -11.02
C ARG A 150 -0.65 -3.39 -10.72
N THR A 151 0.33 -4.20 -11.08
CA THR A 151 1.74 -3.81 -11.14
C THR A 151 2.41 -4.52 -12.31
N ARG A 152 3.60 -4.06 -12.71
CA ARG A 152 4.41 -4.73 -13.73
C ARG A 152 5.86 -4.82 -13.28
N VAL A 153 6.53 -5.86 -13.73
CA VAL A 153 7.96 -6.06 -13.50
C VAL A 153 8.58 -6.65 -14.75
N THR A 154 9.81 -6.28 -15.07
CA THR A 154 10.55 -6.84 -16.19
C THR A 154 11.61 -7.79 -15.67
N ALA A 155 11.62 -9.00 -16.18
CA ALA A 155 12.61 -10.00 -15.85
C ALA A 155 14.01 -9.58 -16.32
N ASP A 156 15.02 -9.99 -15.58
CA ASP A 156 16.41 -9.72 -15.88
C ASP A 156 16.91 -10.51 -17.12
N ALA A 157 18.21 -10.39 -17.42
CA ALA A 157 18.85 -11.10 -18.53
C ALA A 157 18.83 -12.63 -18.37
N ASN A 158 18.58 -13.15 -17.17
CA ASN A 158 18.45 -14.57 -16.88
C ASN A 158 16.98 -15.02 -16.81
N GLY A 159 16.04 -14.10 -16.98
CA GLY A 159 14.61 -14.39 -16.90
C GLY A 159 14.03 -14.37 -15.49
N SER A 160 14.80 -13.99 -14.46
CA SER A 160 14.30 -13.88 -13.10
C SER A 160 13.62 -12.52 -12.87
N TYR A 161 12.51 -12.50 -12.13
CA TYR A 161 11.90 -11.27 -11.65
C TYR A 161 11.42 -11.41 -10.20
N GLN A 162 11.29 -10.26 -9.54
CA GLN A 162 10.69 -10.12 -8.22
C GLN A 162 9.76 -8.90 -8.23
N ALA A 163 8.49 -9.09 -7.88
CA ALA A 163 7.54 -7.99 -7.68
C ALA A 163 7.08 -7.95 -6.22
N THR A 164 7.11 -6.77 -5.60
CA THR A 164 6.57 -6.57 -4.24
C THR A 164 5.13 -6.08 -4.32
N VAL A 165 4.20 -6.82 -3.70
CA VAL A 165 2.77 -6.52 -3.73
C VAL A 165 2.17 -6.29 -2.32
N PRO A 166 1.37 -5.23 -2.11
CA PRO A 166 0.85 -4.89 -0.79
C PRO A 166 -0.47 -5.58 -0.43
N TYR A 167 -1.09 -6.34 -1.34
CA TYR A 167 -2.40 -6.95 -1.09
C TYR A 167 -2.28 -8.47 -1.08
N PRO A 168 -2.97 -9.17 -0.16
CA PRO A 168 -3.14 -10.61 -0.26
C PRO A 168 -4.16 -10.93 -1.37
N GLY A 169 -4.23 -12.19 -1.76
CA GLY A 169 -5.25 -12.69 -2.68
C GLY A 169 -4.66 -13.52 -3.80
N GLU A 170 -5.52 -13.89 -4.75
CA GLU A 170 -5.07 -14.55 -5.97
C GLU A 170 -4.64 -13.49 -6.99
N TYR A 171 -3.39 -13.58 -7.42
CA TYR A 171 -2.82 -12.75 -8.47
C TYR A 171 -2.80 -13.50 -9.78
N GLU A 172 -3.31 -12.86 -10.82
CA GLU A 172 -3.10 -13.28 -12.19
C GLU A 172 -1.80 -12.64 -12.72
N LEU A 173 -0.93 -13.48 -13.25
CA LEU A 173 0.36 -13.10 -13.85
C LEU A 173 0.24 -13.29 -15.36
N GLN A 174 0.41 -12.22 -16.13
CA GLN A 174 0.25 -12.22 -17.58
C GLN A 174 1.53 -11.74 -18.28
N TRP A 175 1.99 -12.51 -19.28
CA TRP A 175 3.08 -12.12 -20.18
C TRP A 175 2.90 -12.73 -21.58
N GLY A 176 3.01 -11.91 -22.62
CA GLY A 176 2.65 -12.33 -23.97
C GLY A 176 1.22 -12.89 -24.03
N ASN A 177 1.08 -14.14 -24.49
CA ASN A 177 -0.21 -14.86 -24.52
C ASN A 177 -0.36 -15.88 -23.38
N ARG A 178 0.49 -15.82 -22.34
CA ARG A 178 0.45 -16.72 -21.19
C ARG A 178 -0.16 -16.02 -19.99
N THR A 179 -0.91 -16.81 -19.22
CA THR A 179 -1.51 -16.43 -17.95
C THR A 179 -1.29 -17.57 -16.95
N THR A 180 -0.81 -17.25 -15.75
CA THR A 180 -0.78 -18.17 -14.60
C THR A 180 -1.32 -17.45 -13.36
N THR A 181 -1.55 -18.18 -12.27
CA THR A 181 -1.98 -17.60 -11.00
C THR A 181 -1.02 -17.92 -9.86
N VAL A 182 -0.98 -17.03 -8.87
CA VAL A 182 -0.26 -17.24 -7.61
C VAL A 182 -1.11 -16.74 -6.45
N THR A 183 -1.20 -17.52 -5.38
CA THR A 183 -1.88 -17.11 -4.16
C THR A 183 -0.90 -16.42 -3.23
N VAL A 184 -1.15 -15.14 -2.93
CA VAL A 184 -0.39 -14.36 -1.95
C VAL A 184 -1.13 -14.38 -0.62
N PRO A 185 -0.59 -15.04 0.42
CA PRO A 185 -1.24 -15.08 1.73
C PRO A 185 -1.04 -13.76 2.50
N GLU A 186 -1.96 -13.46 3.40
CA GLU A 186 -1.89 -12.32 4.35
C GLU A 186 -0.53 -12.27 5.06
N SER A 187 -0.06 -13.41 5.57
CA SER A 187 1.19 -13.52 6.30
C SER A 187 2.42 -13.18 5.45
N ALA A 188 2.38 -13.37 4.12
CA ALA A 188 3.49 -12.98 3.26
C ALA A 188 3.55 -11.47 3.06
N VAL A 189 2.39 -10.82 3.01
CA VAL A 189 2.29 -9.35 2.92
C VAL A 189 2.77 -8.70 4.21
N GLU A 190 2.32 -9.21 5.36
CA GLU A 190 2.67 -8.66 6.68
C GLU A 190 4.14 -8.90 7.03
N ASN A 191 4.73 -10.06 6.66
CA ASN A 191 6.11 -10.41 7.02
C ASN A 191 7.15 -10.16 5.91
N GLY A 192 6.73 -9.72 4.72
CA GLY A 192 7.64 -9.49 3.59
C GLY A 192 8.25 -10.77 3.02
N THR A 193 7.57 -11.91 3.12
CA THR A 193 8.11 -13.21 2.68
C THR A 193 7.86 -13.47 1.20
N GLY A 194 8.67 -14.36 0.64
CA GLY A 194 8.60 -14.76 -0.76
C GLY A 194 7.49 -15.76 -1.04
N VAL A 195 6.87 -15.62 -2.21
CA VAL A 195 5.85 -16.51 -2.76
C VAL A 195 6.25 -16.87 -4.19
N GLN A 196 6.29 -18.17 -4.48
CA GLN A 196 6.65 -18.67 -5.81
C GLN A 196 5.39 -18.80 -6.66
N ALA A 197 5.41 -18.21 -7.86
CA ALA A 197 4.37 -18.47 -8.85
C ALA A 197 4.58 -19.87 -9.47
N GLY A 198 3.50 -20.64 -9.61
CA GLY A 198 3.56 -21.96 -10.23
C GLY A 198 4.06 -21.87 -11.69
N SER A 199 4.97 -22.77 -12.03
CA SER A 199 5.60 -22.92 -13.36
C SER A 199 4.63 -23.36 -14.44
#